data_AF-A0A060WMP4-F1
#
_entry.id   AF-A0A060WMP4-F1
#
_cell.length_a   1.000
_cell.length_b   1.000
_cell.length_c   1.000
_cell.angle_alpha   90.00
_cell.angle_beta   90.00
_cell.angle_gamma   90.00
#
_symmetry.space_group_name_H-M   'P 1'
#
loop_
_entity.id
_entity.type
_entity.pdbx_description
1 polymer ?
#
loop_
_entity_poly.entity_id
_entity_poly.type
_entity_poly.pdbx_seq_one_letter_code
_entity_poly.pdbx_strand_id
1 'polypeptide(L)'
;MQINWNHVLLIANISASKILMCLFSVFLALTDVNECERDPCKNGGICTDLVANYSCECPGEYMGRNCQYKCSGPLGMEGGIISNQQITASSTHRALFGLQKWYPYFARLNKKGLVNAWTAAENDRWPWIQVRLRYQLGETSHSGY
;
A
#
# COMPACT_ATOMS: atom_id res chain seq x y z
N MET A 1 1.56 40.20 4.93
CA MET A 1 0.50 39.88 5.92
C MET A 1 -0.05 38.52 5.52
N GLN A 2 0.36 37.44 6.20
CA GLN A 2 -0.28 36.14 5.98
C GLN A 2 -1.57 36.09 6.80
N ILE A 3 -2.69 35.88 6.11
CA ILE A 3 -4.00 35.73 6.74
C ILE A 3 -4.07 34.27 7.20
N ASN A 4 -4.25 34.06 8.51
CA ASN A 4 -4.46 32.72 9.08
C ASN A 4 -5.89 32.26 8.78
N TRP A 5 -6.07 31.49 7.70
CA TRP A 5 -7.36 31.03 7.20
C TRP A 5 -8.07 30.00 8.10
N ASN A 6 -7.39 29.44 9.11
CA ASN A 6 -8.03 28.54 10.08
C ASN A 6 -9.15 29.23 10.87
N HIS A 7 -9.03 30.54 11.10
CA HIS A 7 -10.08 31.34 11.74
C HIS A 7 -11.26 31.67 10.82
N VAL A 8 -11.05 31.69 9.49
CA VAL A 8 -12.11 31.95 8.50
C VAL A 8 -12.96 30.67 8.27
N LEU A 9 -12.35 29.50 8.38
CA LEU A 9 -12.99 28.18 8.26
C LEU A 9 -14.05 27.90 9.34
N LEU A 10 -13.88 28.40 10.57
CA LEU A 10 -14.85 28.21 11.66
C LEU A 10 -16.20 28.88 11.38
N ILE A 11 -16.22 29.92 10.55
CA ILE A 11 -17.41 30.72 10.25
C ILE A 11 -18.26 30.10 9.12
N ALA A 12 -17.67 29.28 8.25
CA ALA A 12 -18.33 28.72 7.07
C ALA A 12 -19.03 27.36 7.32
N ASN A 13 -18.86 26.76 8.50
CA ASN A 13 -19.27 25.38 8.78
C ASN A 13 -20.71 25.20 9.31
N ILE A 14 -21.61 26.17 9.09
CA ILE A 14 -22.96 26.18 9.68
C ILE A 14 -24.07 25.69 8.72
N SER A 15 -23.78 25.33 7.46
CA SER A 15 -24.81 24.73 6.57
C SER A 15 -24.25 23.79 5.50
N ALA A 16 -24.01 22.53 5.85
CA ALA A 16 -23.39 21.55 4.97
C ALA A 16 -24.36 20.97 3.90
N SER A 17 -24.63 21.73 2.83
CA SER A 17 -25.19 21.20 1.58
C SER A 17 -24.09 20.73 0.63
N LYS A 18 -24.35 19.70 -0.18
CA LYS A 18 -23.41 19.20 -1.23
C LYS A 18 -22.99 20.31 -2.21
N ILE A 19 -23.88 21.28 -2.46
CA ILE A 19 -23.61 22.45 -3.31
C ILE A 19 -22.61 23.39 -2.63
N LEU A 20 -22.77 23.63 -1.32
CA LEU A 20 -21.85 24.49 -0.56
C LEU A 20 -20.46 23.86 -0.45
N MET A 21 -20.38 22.54 -0.30
CA MET A 21 -19.11 21.80 -0.35
C MET A 21 -18.41 21.95 -1.72
N CYS A 22 -19.15 21.85 -2.82
CA CYS A 22 -18.56 22.05 -4.16
C CYS A 22 -18.06 23.48 -4.37
N LEU A 23 -18.86 24.49 -3.98
CA LEU A 23 -18.45 25.90 -4.06
C LEU A 23 -17.22 26.18 -3.19
N PHE A 24 -17.12 25.54 -2.02
CA PHE A 24 -15.96 25.63 -1.15
C PHE A 24 -14.71 24.97 -1.76
N SER A 25 -14.85 23.81 -2.41
CA SER A 25 -13.74 23.18 -3.15
C SER A 25 -13.26 24.04 -4.34
N VAL A 26 -14.18 24.71 -5.05
CA VAL A 26 -13.83 25.66 -6.13
C VAL A 26 -13.16 26.92 -5.58
N PHE A 27 -13.63 27.42 -4.43
CA PHE A 27 -13.00 28.55 -3.73
C PHE A 27 -11.58 28.21 -3.25
N LEU A 28 -11.37 27.02 -2.68
CA LEU A 28 -10.05 26.53 -2.28
C LEU A 28 -9.09 26.39 -3.46
N ALA A 29 -9.57 26.13 -4.68
CA ALA A 29 -8.72 26.11 -5.87
C ALA A 29 -8.36 27.53 -6.38
N LEU A 30 -9.11 28.56 -5.99
CA LEU A 30 -8.89 29.96 -6.36
C LEU A 30 -8.02 30.70 -5.32
N THR A 31 -7.94 30.19 -4.10
CA THR A 31 -7.03 30.64 -3.06
C THR A 31 -5.89 29.64 -2.97
N ASP A 32 -4.67 30.04 -3.34
CA ASP A 32 -3.45 29.22 -3.24
C ASP A 32 -3.15 28.88 -1.76
N VAL A 33 -3.83 27.87 -1.22
CA VAL A 33 -3.66 27.39 0.15
C VAL A 33 -2.51 26.41 0.14
N ASN A 34 -1.44 26.71 0.89
CA ASN A 34 -0.31 25.81 1.01
C ASN A 34 -0.66 24.57 1.86
N GLU A 35 -0.90 23.44 1.21
CA GLU A 35 -1.24 22.18 1.87
C GLU A 35 -0.07 21.59 2.68
N CYS A 36 1.17 22.03 2.42
CA CYS A 36 2.36 21.60 3.14
C CYS A 36 2.49 22.23 4.54
N GLU A 37 1.76 23.31 4.86
CA GLU A 37 1.85 23.97 6.19
C GLU A 37 1.49 23.03 7.36
N ARG A 38 0.76 21.94 7.09
CA ARG A 38 0.37 20.95 8.10
C ARG A 38 1.35 19.78 8.24
N ASP A 39 2.52 19.86 7.61
CA ASP A 39 3.53 18.80 7.57
C ASP A 39 2.92 17.40 7.28
N PRO A 40 2.23 17.24 6.14
CA PRO A 40 1.53 16.00 5.83
C PRO A 40 2.49 14.84 5.58
N CYS A 41 3.68 15.10 5.03
CA CYS A 41 4.71 14.10 4.74
C CYS A 41 5.40 13.62 6.03
N LYS A 42 5.55 12.31 6.18
CA LYS A 42 6.17 11.66 7.35
C LYS A 42 7.56 11.14 7.02
N ASN A 43 8.29 10.73 8.05
CA ASN A 43 9.56 10.01 7.92
C ASN A 43 10.62 10.72 7.04
N GLY A 44 10.67 12.05 7.09
CA GLY A 44 11.63 12.84 6.32
C GLY A 44 11.25 13.05 4.85
N GLY A 45 9.99 12.82 4.47
CA GLY A 45 9.49 13.15 3.13
C GLY A 45 9.46 14.66 2.86
N ILE A 46 9.81 15.05 1.64
CA ILE A 46 9.80 16.45 1.19
C ILE A 46 8.41 16.77 0.62
N CYS A 47 7.75 17.80 1.16
CA CYS A 47 6.43 18.22 0.71
C CYS A 47 6.54 19.25 -0.42
N THR A 48 5.82 19.01 -1.51
CA THR A 48 5.60 19.98 -2.58
C THR A 48 4.13 20.33 -2.65
N ASP A 49 3.86 21.63 -2.56
CA ASP A 49 2.53 22.21 -2.64
C ASP A 49 2.01 22.20 -4.09
N LEU A 50 0.74 21.88 -4.28
CA LEU A 50 0.07 21.80 -5.60
C LEU A 50 -1.30 22.47 -5.51
N VAL A 51 -1.94 22.77 -6.64
CA VAL A 51 -3.27 23.40 -6.62
C VAL A 51 -4.30 22.49 -5.95
N ALA A 52 -4.77 22.89 -4.77
CA ALA A 52 -5.71 22.15 -3.92
C ALA A 52 -5.24 20.72 -3.57
N ASN A 53 -3.92 20.48 -3.55
CA ASN A 53 -3.33 19.18 -3.30
C ASN A 53 -1.85 19.29 -2.86
N TYR A 54 -1.25 18.18 -2.50
CA TYR A 54 0.19 18.10 -2.24
C TYR A 54 0.76 16.79 -2.76
N SER A 55 2.06 16.77 -2.97
CA SER A 55 2.83 15.56 -3.19
C SER A 55 3.98 15.45 -2.19
N CYS A 56 4.26 14.23 -1.74
CA CYS A 56 5.42 13.93 -0.91
C CYS A 56 6.46 13.16 -1.72
N GLU A 57 7.69 13.66 -1.77
CA GLU A 57 8.86 12.90 -2.17
C GLU A 57 9.35 12.07 -0.97
N CYS A 58 9.24 10.75 -1.08
CA CYS A 58 9.61 9.85 0.00
C CYS A 58 11.08 9.43 -0.08
N PRO A 59 11.83 9.46 1.04
CA PRO A 59 13.15 8.83 1.09
C PRO A 59 13.02 7.33 0.84
N GLY A 60 14.03 6.70 0.23
CA GLY A 60 13.90 5.40 -0.44
C GLY A 60 13.36 4.23 0.40
N GLU A 61 13.46 4.27 1.73
CA GLU A 61 12.85 3.25 2.60
C GLU A 61 11.37 3.47 2.89
N TYR A 62 10.73 4.51 2.37
CA TYR A 62 9.36 4.88 2.69
C TYR A 62 8.48 5.03 1.44
N MET A 63 7.20 4.75 1.59
CA MET A 63 6.18 4.84 0.55
C MET A 63 4.82 5.25 1.12
N GLY A 64 3.86 5.47 0.21
CA GLY A 64 2.53 5.99 0.51
C GLY A 64 2.45 7.48 0.27
N ARG A 65 1.22 8.02 0.15
CA ARG A 65 0.96 9.44 -0.13
C ARG A 65 1.70 10.38 0.82
N ASN A 66 1.92 9.94 2.06
CA ASN A 66 2.51 10.72 3.13
C ASN A 66 3.80 10.06 3.63
N CYS A 67 4.41 9.15 2.87
CA CYS A 67 5.61 8.39 3.28
C CYS A 67 5.44 7.64 4.61
N GLN A 68 4.21 7.21 4.92
CA GLN A 68 3.87 6.61 6.20
C GLN A 68 4.24 5.12 6.31
N TYR A 69 4.50 4.45 5.19
CA TYR A 69 4.81 3.02 5.16
C TYR A 69 6.28 2.79 4.88
N LYS A 70 6.94 1.95 5.67
CA LYS A 70 8.31 1.52 5.39
C LYS A 70 8.32 0.40 4.33
N CYS A 71 9.08 0.56 3.25
CA CYS A 71 9.25 -0.41 2.17
C CYS A 71 9.88 -1.73 2.62
N SER A 72 10.64 -1.72 3.72
CA SER A 72 11.22 -2.92 4.35
C SER A 72 10.25 -3.68 5.27
N GLY A 73 8.96 -3.31 5.27
CA GLY A 73 7.93 -3.97 6.06
C GLY A 73 7.48 -5.31 5.46
N PRO A 74 6.89 -6.22 6.27
CA PRO A 74 6.38 -7.48 5.77
C PRO A 74 5.21 -7.25 4.78
N LEU A 75 5.30 -7.84 3.59
CA LEU A 75 4.26 -7.76 2.54
C LEU A 75 2.97 -8.55 2.85
N GLY A 76 2.92 -9.23 4.01
CA GLY A 76 1.71 -9.91 4.48
C GLY A 76 1.54 -11.37 4.05
N MET A 77 2.66 -12.06 3.72
CA MET A 77 2.66 -13.51 3.54
C MET A 77 2.33 -14.27 4.83
N GLU A 78 2.88 -13.82 5.97
CA GLU A 78 2.59 -14.39 7.29
C GLU A 78 1.23 -13.94 7.83
N GLY A 79 1.00 -12.62 7.84
CA GLY A 79 -0.19 -11.98 8.41
C GLY A 79 -1.49 -12.15 7.61
N GLY A 80 -1.49 -12.95 6.55
CA GLY A 80 -2.72 -13.30 5.82
C GLY A 80 -3.28 -12.23 4.89
N ILE A 81 -2.64 -11.06 4.79
CA ILE A 81 -3.06 -9.97 3.86
C ILE A 81 -3.03 -10.46 2.41
N ILE A 82 -2.02 -11.26 2.05
CA ILE A 82 -2.01 -11.97 0.77
C ILE A 82 -2.95 -13.15 0.89
N SER A 83 -4.05 -13.11 0.12
CA SER A 83 -5.09 -14.15 0.16
C SER A 83 -4.62 -15.47 -0.47
N ASN A 84 -5.23 -16.58 -0.06
CA ASN A 84 -4.92 -17.91 -0.60
C ASN A 84 -5.12 -18.00 -2.12
N GLN A 85 -6.09 -17.26 -2.70
CA GLN A 85 -6.30 -17.26 -4.14
C GLN A 85 -5.19 -16.55 -4.94
N GLN A 86 -4.32 -15.78 -4.27
CA GLN A 86 -3.20 -15.09 -4.90
C GLN A 86 -1.95 -15.96 -5.01
N ILE A 87 -1.92 -17.11 -4.34
CA ILE A 87 -0.75 -17.99 -4.28
C ILE A 87 -1.02 -19.22 -5.14
N THR A 88 -0.25 -19.35 -6.21
CA THR A 88 -0.36 -20.43 -7.20
C THR A 88 0.97 -21.13 -7.36
N ALA A 89 0.98 -22.36 -7.84
CA ALA A 89 2.21 -23.11 -8.09
C ALA A 89 2.05 -24.01 -9.31
N SER A 90 3.17 -24.51 -9.82
CA SER A 90 3.26 -25.48 -10.90
C SER A 90 2.50 -26.77 -10.58
N SER A 91 2.66 -27.25 -9.36
CA SER A 91 2.13 -28.54 -8.91
C SER A 91 1.96 -28.57 -7.39
N THR A 92 1.46 -29.70 -6.88
CA THR A 92 1.25 -29.92 -5.44
C THR A 92 1.59 -31.35 -5.09
N HIS A 93 2.48 -31.53 -4.12
CA HIS A 93 2.79 -32.84 -3.59
C HIS A 93 1.60 -33.42 -2.81
N ARG A 94 1.37 -34.72 -3.00
CA ARG A 94 0.35 -35.49 -2.30
C ARG A 94 1.01 -36.71 -1.69
N ALA A 95 0.95 -36.83 -0.37
CA ALA A 95 1.49 -37.97 0.38
C ALA A 95 0.37 -38.74 1.09
N LEU A 96 0.70 -39.92 1.62
CA LEU A 96 -0.18 -40.79 2.41
C LEU A 96 -1.54 -41.03 1.74
N PHE A 97 -1.55 -41.63 0.55
CA PHE A 97 -2.77 -41.90 -0.22
C PHE A 97 -3.64 -40.65 -0.46
N GLY A 98 -3.02 -39.47 -0.49
CA GLY A 98 -3.70 -38.20 -0.70
C GLY A 98 -4.27 -37.54 0.56
N LEU A 99 -4.00 -38.09 1.75
CA LEU A 99 -4.38 -37.48 3.03
C LEU A 99 -3.55 -36.23 3.35
N GLN A 100 -2.30 -36.16 2.89
CA GLN A 100 -1.44 -34.98 3.05
C GLN A 100 -1.31 -34.25 1.70
N LYS A 101 -1.77 -33.00 1.65
CA LYS A 101 -1.75 -32.17 0.43
C LYS A 101 -1.04 -30.84 0.70
N TRP A 102 0.09 -30.64 0.04
CA TRP A 102 0.99 -29.50 0.27
C TRP A 102 0.68 -28.34 -0.68
N TYR A 103 -0.54 -27.80 -0.58
CA TYR A 103 -1.00 -26.74 -1.46
C TYR A 103 -0.16 -25.44 -1.36
N PRO A 104 -0.07 -24.65 -2.44
CA PRO A 104 0.75 -23.44 -2.50
C PRO A 104 0.45 -22.42 -1.39
N TYR A 105 -0.80 -22.27 -0.99
CA TYR A 105 -1.20 -21.31 0.04
C TYR A 105 -0.72 -21.67 1.46
N PHE A 106 -0.13 -22.85 1.68
CA PHE A 106 0.57 -23.19 2.91
C PHE A 106 2.01 -22.66 2.96
N ALA A 107 2.55 -22.11 1.87
CA ALA A 107 3.85 -21.43 1.82
C ALA A 107 3.81 -20.08 2.57
N ARG A 108 3.66 -20.14 3.89
CA ARG A 108 3.62 -18.97 4.78
C ARG A 108 4.65 -19.12 5.87
N LEU A 109 5.25 -17.99 6.26
CA LEU A 109 6.24 -17.97 7.34
C LEU A 109 5.59 -18.42 8.66
N ASN A 110 6.38 -19.05 9.54
CA ASN A 110 5.98 -19.50 10.88
C ASN A 110 4.75 -20.43 10.90
N LYS A 111 4.40 -21.05 9.78
CA LYS A 111 3.32 -22.03 9.71
C LYS A 111 3.76 -23.31 10.44
N LYS A 112 2.87 -23.83 11.28
CA LYS A 112 3.08 -25.06 12.09
C LYS A 112 2.09 -26.15 11.69
N GLY A 113 2.42 -27.39 11.99
CA GLY A 113 1.59 -28.59 11.72
C GLY A 113 2.31 -29.61 10.84
N LEU A 114 1.66 -30.76 10.60
CA LEU A 114 2.20 -31.83 9.75
C LEU A 114 2.40 -31.39 8.29
N VAL A 115 1.51 -30.52 7.78
CA VAL A 115 1.63 -29.87 6.47
C VAL A 115 1.69 -28.38 6.72
N ASN A 116 2.89 -27.83 6.62
CA ASN A 116 3.20 -26.46 7.02
C ASN A 116 3.92 -25.64 5.94
N ALA A 117 4.09 -26.20 4.75
CA ALA A 117 4.72 -25.52 3.63
C ALA A 117 4.02 -25.92 2.32
N TRP A 118 4.52 -25.40 1.21
CA TRP A 118 4.28 -25.95 -0.11
C TRP A 118 5.46 -26.83 -0.52
N THR A 119 5.18 -27.89 -1.24
CA THR A 119 6.19 -28.65 -1.98
C THR A 119 5.59 -29.15 -3.29
N ALA A 120 6.42 -29.21 -4.32
CA ALA A 120 6.04 -29.61 -5.67
C ALA A 120 5.83 -31.13 -5.76
N ALA A 121 5.05 -31.57 -6.74
CA ALA A 121 4.93 -32.99 -7.06
C ALA A 121 6.29 -33.56 -7.49
N GLU A 122 6.55 -34.83 -7.18
CA GLU A 122 7.86 -35.46 -7.42
C GLU A 122 8.27 -35.49 -8.90
N ASN A 123 7.30 -35.53 -9.81
CA ASN A 123 7.51 -35.57 -11.25
C ASN A 123 7.56 -34.17 -11.90
N ASP A 124 7.53 -33.11 -11.10
CA ASP A 124 7.61 -31.73 -11.59
C ASP A 124 9.07 -31.33 -11.84
N ARG A 125 9.46 -31.24 -13.12
CA ARG A 125 10.83 -30.91 -13.53
C ARG A 125 11.20 -29.44 -13.37
N TRP A 126 10.21 -28.56 -13.26
CA TRP A 126 10.41 -27.10 -13.22
C TRP A 126 9.45 -26.47 -12.20
N PRO A 127 9.65 -26.78 -10.90
CA PRO A 127 8.73 -26.34 -9.88
C PRO A 127 8.76 -24.83 -9.73
N TRP A 128 7.58 -24.20 -9.69
CA TRP A 128 7.44 -22.76 -9.45
C TRP A 128 6.32 -22.49 -8.46
N ILE A 129 6.47 -21.38 -7.73
CA ILE A 129 5.44 -20.79 -6.89
C ILE A 129 5.34 -19.30 -7.22
N GLN A 130 4.13 -18.82 -7.45
CA GLN A 130 3.84 -17.45 -7.85
C GLN A 130 2.87 -16.82 -6.87
N VAL A 131 3.17 -15.59 -6.46
CA VAL A 131 2.27 -14.74 -5.67
C VAL A 131 1.81 -13.58 -6.55
N ARG A 132 0.51 -13.51 -6.81
CA ARG A 132 -0.10 -12.41 -7.57
C ARG A 132 -0.45 -11.26 -6.63
N LEU A 133 0.37 -10.21 -6.62
CA LEU A 133 0.09 -8.99 -5.86
C LEU A 133 -1.01 -8.17 -6.56
N ARG A 134 -1.88 -7.51 -5.78
CA ARG A 134 -2.98 -6.67 -6.30
C ARG A 134 -2.53 -5.24 -6.66
N TYR A 135 -1.33 -4.86 -6.22
CA TYR A 135 -0.72 -3.57 -6.50
C TYR A 135 0.62 -3.83 -7.19
N GLN A 136 0.93 -3.03 -8.20
CA GLN A 136 2.29 -2.94 -8.70
C GLN A 136 3.13 -2.36 -7.58
N LEU A 137 4.12 -3.11 -7.11
CA LEU A 137 5.12 -2.55 -6.20
C LEU A 137 5.84 -1.45 -6.99
N GLY A 138 5.93 -0.25 -6.42
CA GLY A 138 6.62 0.86 -7.07
C GLY A 138 8.01 0.40 -7.46
N GLU A 139 8.35 0.51 -8.74
CA GLU A 139 9.73 0.40 -9.18
C GLU A 139 10.50 1.45 -8.38
N THR A 140 11.47 1.02 -7.57
CA THR A 140 12.45 1.95 -7.07
C THR A 140 13.13 2.48 -8.32
N SER A 141 12.87 3.74 -8.65
CA SER A 141 13.64 4.48 -9.64
C SER A 141 15.07 4.60 -9.11
N HIS A 142 15.85 3.53 -9.25
CA HIS A 142 17.27 3.64 -9.43
C HIS A 142 17.43 4.33 -10.79
N SER A 143 17.40 5.66 -10.75
CA SER A 143 17.94 6.48 -11.81
C SER A 143 19.31 5.90 -12.17
N GLY A 144 19.41 5.37 -13.38
CA GLY A 144 20.66 4.97 -13.97
C GLY A 144 21.65 6.13 -13.93
N TYR A 145 22.91 5.79 -13.70
CA TYR A 145 24.03 6.52 -14.28
C TYR A 145 24.25 5.99 -15.70
#